data_AF-A0A6A5CBQ9-F1
#
_entry.id   AF-A0A6A5CBQ9-F1
#
_cell.length_a   1.000
_cell.length_b   1.000
_cell.length_c   1.000
_cell.angle_alpha   90.00
_cell.angle_beta   90.00
_cell.angle_gamma   90.00
#
_symmetry.space_group_name_H-M   'P 1'
#
loop_
_entity.id
_entity.type
_entity.pdbx_description
1 polymer ?
#
loop_
_entity_poly.entity_id
_entity_poly.type
_entity_poly.pdbx_seq_one_letter_code
_entity_poly.pdbx_strand_id
1 'polypeptide(L)'
;MLVMGATTSQPPPPLILYTDALSGPTSGGEFGLGCYLSIFGRNFGTPSGMGTTTKVFIGGYEVANYRYLGNSTVADKLGIQQLTVQVGSLGGKSNVNVSLPVVVSVNGVSSNNNQKFIPTNGSVLFVALNGSDSTAAYNDINKPWRYLQNMAAYSGAYFAMSKGDHVVIRGGVWIDCNGLNTNWIQGSREPYTRAGTPFEWIHFTAYPGPINGNAIEVVRHSTPAGKSGSIAGPESAVPEMDQHTAEYWSISNLHMDVKAGADQDAAPINFQYSQGPFRVVNNELGPWIAGSSPILNAGGIAGAGYNTKILGNHIMHIEGVNAYQNHGIYADPYSSNWEIAYNWIHDTIGGSSIQFNDAGGYSNTTDRFGTLWIGFVGMNIHHNWLENAKKYGINFSDQQETQTGRYDAKVWNNVIIHTELPPLRIKSSQPQQELWFAYNTLYNCFTAFSGSGNAYVRSEALGSGPGVRNKFYNNIFAFGPSTYSETEYMYDLGSGMGYVGITEATSLNLDILSTSAAVNNGTKALPNGFVVTDDFMNRVRTSPFDIGAFEYVSPNSPPPVTSPVVSPKPGTSTKPISSPTPKPSTKVSPKTSPKTSPKSSRNVARASAGSMTVQICYLVAMIATVMHCLAL
;
A
#
# COMPACT_ATOMS: atom_id res chain seq x y z
N MET A 1 15.87 4.54 56.06
CA MET A 1 14.72 4.87 55.21
C MET A 1 15.28 5.25 53.84
N LEU A 2 15.39 4.29 52.93
CA LEU A 2 15.97 4.49 51.60
C LEU A 2 14.85 5.01 50.70
N VAL A 3 14.91 6.29 50.31
CA VAL A 3 13.98 6.85 49.33
C VAL A 3 14.38 6.28 47.98
N MET A 4 13.65 5.25 47.53
CA MET A 4 13.73 4.81 46.14
C MET A 4 13.12 5.92 45.28
N GLY A 5 13.97 6.68 44.61
CA GLY A 5 13.55 7.65 43.60
C GLY A 5 12.82 6.90 42.49
N ALA A 6 11.55 7.24 42.26
CA ALA A 6 10.83 6.81 41.09
C ALA A 6 11.54 7.39 39.85
N THR A 7 12.29 6.55 39.15
CA THR A 7 12.72 6.83 37.79
C THR A 7 11.47 6.83 36.92
N THR A 8 10.91 8.01 36.62
CA THR A 8 9.88 8.12 35.59
C THR A 8 10.55 7.75 34.27
N SER A 9 10.24 6.56 33.73
CA SER A 9 10.65 6.19 32.39
C SER A 9 10.13 7.26 31.44
N GLN A 10 11.03 7.97 30.76
CA GLN A 10 10.62 8.88 29.69
C GLN A 10 9.90 8.04 28.64
N PRO A 11 8.69 8.43 28.20
CA PRO A 11 8.00 7.69 27.16
C PRO A 11 8.90 7.61 25.92
N PRO A 12 8.91 6.47 25.20
CA PRO A 12 9.73 6.32 24.01
C PRO A 12 9.43 7.44 23.00
N PRO A 13 10.44 7.92 22.24
CA PRO A 13 10.23 8.96 21.24
C PRO A 13 9.08 8.64 20.28
N PRO A 14 8.38 9.66 19.75
CA PRO A 14 7.41 9.45 18.68
C PRO A 14 8.11 8.80 17.47
N LEU A 15 7.43 7.85 16.83
CA LEU A 15 7.95 7.14 15.65
C LEU A 15 6.92 7.20 14.54
N ILE A 16 7.30 7.74 13.38
CA ILE A 16 6.50 7.69 12.16
C ILE A 16 6.89 6.46 11.36
N LEU A 17 5.91 5.60 11.08
CA LEU A 17 6.07 4.41 10.25
C LEU A 17 5.81 4.74 8.77
N TYR A 18 4.69 5.39 8.47
CA TYR A 18 4.28 5.75 7.12
C TYR A 18 3.25 6.90 7.11
N THR A 19 2.99 7.47 5.94
CA THR A 19 1.89 8.42 5.67
C THR A 19 0.94 7.86 4.62
N ASP A 20 -0.29 8.38 4.52
CA ASP A 20 -1.21 7.99 3.43
C ASP A 20 -0.90 8.67 2.10
N ALA A 21 -0.65 9.98 2.13
CA ALA A 21 -0.28 10.78 0.97
C ALA A 21 1.22 11.08 0.94
N LEU A 22 1.78 11.13 -0.28
CA LEU A 22 3.17 11.54 -0.54
C LEU A 22 3.28 12.98 -1.05
N SER A 23 2.17 13.53 -1.56
CA SER A 23 2.08 14.87 -2.09
C SER A 23 0.67 15.43 -1.94
N GLY A 24 0.50 16.75 -1.98
CA GLY A 24 -0.82 17.38 -1.99
C GLY A 24 -0.77 18.91 -1.93
N PRO A 25 -1.91 19.58 -2.16
CA PRO A 25 -1.95 21.03 -2.21
C PRO A 25 -1.80 21.67 -0.83
N THR A 26 -1.03 22.76 -0.76
CA THR A 26 -0.78 23.54 0.47
C THR A 26 -1.64 24.80 0.58
N SER A 27 -2.56 24.99 -0.36
CA SER A 27 -3.53 26.09 -0.39
C SER A 27 -4.85 25.60 -0.99
N GLY A 28 -5.93 26.37 -0.86
CA GLY A 28 -7.26 25.87 -1.20
C GLY A 28 -7.78 24.91 -0.13
N GLY A 29 -8.68 23.98 -0.48
CA GLY A 29 -9.37 23.14 0.51
C GLY A 29 -10.18 23.91 1.55
N GLU A 30 -10.59 23.20 2.59
CA GLU A 30 -11.38 23.77 3.68
C GLU A 30 -10.63 24.93 4.34
N PHE A 31 -11.27 26.09 4.41
CA PHE A 31 -10.69 27.35 4.92
C PHE A 31 -9.41 27.83 4.20
N GLY A 32 -9.09 27.31 3.02
CA GLY A 32 -7.90 27.72 2.27
C GLY A 32 -6.57 27.14 2.80
N LEU A 33 -6.64 26.13 3.67
CA LEU A 33 -5.48 25.57 4.39
C LEU A 33 -4.86 24.32 3.73
N GLY A 34 -5.22 24.05 2.48
CA GLY A 34 -4.71 22.94 1.70
C GLY A 34 -5.32 21.60 2.10
N CYS A 35 -4.57 20.55 1.79
CA CYS A 35 -4.98 19.17 1.93
C CYS A 35 -4.83 18.62 3.35
N TYR A 36 -5.32 17.39 3.52
CA TYR A 36 -5.11 16.61 4.72
C TYR A 36 -3.96 15.63 4.52
N LEU A 37 -3.29 15.29 5.61
CA LEU A 37 -2.24 14.27 5.65
C LEU A 37 -2.45 13.42 6.91
N SER A 38 -2.62 12.12 6.75
CA SER A 38 -2.58 11.18 7.86
C SER A 38 -1.18 10.60 8.03
N ILE A 39 -0.71 10.62 9.28
CA ILE A 39 0.59 10.14 9.72
C ILE A 39 0.34 8.97 10.65
N PHE A 40 0.98 7.84 10.38
CA PHE A 40 0.77 6.60 11.10
C PHE A 40 2.03 6.19 11.85
N GLY A 41 1.86 5.81 13.11
CA GLY A 41 3.01 5.54 13.96
C GLY A 41 2.67 5.28 15.41
N ARG A 42 3.62 5.54 16.29
CA ARG A 42 3.54 5.20 17.71
C ARG A 42 4.00 6.37 18.57
N ASN A 43 3.50 6.41 19.80
CA ASN A 43 3.87 7.39 20.82
C ASN A 43 3.57 8.84 20.40
N PHE A 44 2.47 9.09 19.69
CA PHE A 44 2.06 10.43 19.26
C PHE A 44 1.39 11.26 20.38
N GLY A 45 1.42 10.78 21.62
CA GLY A 45 0.78 11.44 22.75
C GLY A 45 -0.72 11.17 22.82
N THR A 46 -1.49 12.14 23.33
CA THR A 46 -2.93 12.03 23.56
C THR A 46 -3.71 13.02 22.70
N PRO A 47 -4.99 12.76 22.39
CA PRO A 47 -5.82 13.67 21.59
C PRO A 47 -5.91 15.09 22.17
N SER A 48 -5.96 15.20 23.50
CA SER A 48 -5.96 16.49 24.22
C SER A 48 -4.67 17.31 24.06
N GLY A 49 -3.58 16.67 23.61
CA GLY A 49 -2.27 17.30 23.39
C GLY A 49 -2.06 17.83 21.98
N MET A 50 -2.96 17.56 21.03
CA MET A 50 -2.80 18.04 19.64
C MET A 50 -2.67 19.57 19.57
N GLY A 51 -1.68 20.04 18.81
CA GLY A 51 -1.36 21.46 18.65
C GLY A 51 -0.69 22.12 19.86
N THR A 52 -0.55 21.41 20.98
CA THR A 52 0.12 21.90 22.18
C THR A 52 1.36 21.08 22.47
N THR A 53 1.19 19.91 23.07
CA THR A 53 2.27 18.97 23.38
C THR A 53 2.61 18.07 22.21
N THR A 54 1.66 17.75 21.33
CA THR A 54 1.86 17.02 20.08
C THR A 54 1.78 17.99 18.91
N LYS A 55 2.89 18.17 18.20
CA LYS A 55 3.03 19.07 17.05
C LYS A 55 3.53 18.35 15.81
N VAL A 56 3.12 18.81 14.63
CA VAL A 56 3.60 18.30 13.34
C VAL A 56 4.30 19.41 12.56
N PHE A 57 5.49 19.09 12.07
CA PHE A 57 6.29 19.97 11.21
C PHE A 57 6.54 19.30 9.87
N ILE A 58 6.38 20.07 8.78
CA ILE A 58 6.74 19.66 7.42
C ILE A 58 7.75 20.66 6.88
N GLY A 59 8.97 20.20 6.59
CA GLY A 59 10.05 21.09 6.14
C GLY A 59 10.46 22.15 7.18
N GLY A 60 10.19 21.90 8.47
CA GLY A 60 10.43 22.84 9.57
C GLY A 60 9.29 23.82 9.84
N TYR A 61 8.22 23.82 9.04
CA TYR A 61 7.03 24.63 9.27
C TYR A 61 5.97 23.82 10.02
N GLU A 62 5.39 24.40 11.06
CA GLU A 62 4.23 23.79 11.73
C GLU A 62 3.03 23.76 10.77
N VAL A 63 2.29 22.66 10.78
CA VAL A 63 1.07 22.49 9.98
C VAL A 63 -0.03 23.46 10.41
N ALA A 64 -1.00 23.74 9.53
CA ALA A 64 -2.04 24.72 9.82
C ALA A 64 -3.04 24.28 10.88
N ASN A 65 -3.46 23.01 10.88
CA ASN A 65 -4.47 22.50 11.82
C ASN A 65 -4.29 21.02 12.12
N TYR A 66 -4.81 20.61 13.28
CA TYR A 66 -4.87 19.23 13.74
C TYR A 66 -6.33 18.75 13.69
N ARG A 67 -6.56 17.55 13.15
CA ARG A 67 -7.92 17.04 12.89
C ARG A 67 -8.26 15.82 13.74
N TYR A 68 -7.31 14.90 13.85
CA TYR A 68 -7.52 13.63 14.53
C TYR A 68 -6.22 13.12 15.14
N LEU A 69 -6.29 12.58 16.35
CA LEU A 69 -5.28 11.71 16.93
C LEU A 69 -6.02 10.58 17.65
N GLY A 70 -5.73 9.35 17.26
CA GLY A 70 -6.35 8.18 17.86
C GLY A 70 -5.84 6.89 17.26
N ASN A 71 -6.62 5.83 17.39
CA ASN A 71 -6.32 4.52 16.84
C ASN A 71 -6.39 4.56 15.30
N SER A 72 -5.45 3.87 14.65
CA SER A 72 -5.58 3.45 13.25
C SER A 72 -6.54 2.24 13.14
N THR A 73 -6.91 1.81 11.94
CA THR A 73 -7.82 0.66 11.75
C THR A 73 -7.22 -0.65 12.26
N VAL A 74 -5.89 -0.72 12.35
CA VAL A 74 -5.13 -1.91 12.80
C VAL A 74 -4.59 -1.79 14.23
N ALA A 75 -5.02 -0.76 14.98
CA ALA A 75 -4.49 -0.44 16.29
C ALA A 75 -4.59 -1.61 17.29
N ASP A 76 -5.69 -2.38 17.23
CA ASP A 76 -5.95 -3.45 18.19
C ASP A 76 -4.92 -4.58 18.13
N LYS A 77 -4.32 -4.81 16.95
CA LYS A 77 -3.26 -5.81 16.76
C LYS A 77 -1.86 -5.22 16.71
N LEU A 78 -1.71 -4.03 16.14
CA LEU A 78 -0.40 -3.47 15.80
C LEU A 78 0.01 -2.29 16.70
N GLY A 79 -0.91 -1.78 17.52
CA GLY A 79 -0.66 -0.61 18.38
C GLY A 79 -0.35 0.67 17.60
N ILE A 80 -0.79 0.76 16.34
CA ILE A 80 -0.53 1.91 15.48
C ILE A 80 -1.59 3.00 15.71
N GLN A 81 -1.12 4.21 15.93
CA GLN A 81 -1.90 5.43 16.03
C GLN A 81 -1.94 6.15 14.67
N GLN A 82 -3.00 6.92 14.45
CA GLN A 82 -3.14 7.83 13.33
C GLN A 82 -3.25 9.26 13.85
N LEU A 83 -2.46 10.15 13.24
CA LEU A 83 -2.49 11.60 13.44
C LEU A 83 -2.79 12.27 12.10
N THR A 84 -3.94 12.94 11.99
CA THR A 84 -4.35 13.64 10.76
C THR A 84 -4.28 15.15 10.96
N VAL A 85 -3.63 15.82 10.01
CA VAL A 85 -3.41 17.27 10.01
C VAL A 85 -3.90 17.88 8.71
N GLN A 86 -4.14 19.19 8.71
CA GLN A 86 -4.27 19.98 7.50
C GLN A 86 -2.98 20.77 7.28
N VAL A 87 -2.38 20.63 6.09
CA VAL A 87 -0.94 20.94 5.91
C VAL A 87 -0.61 22.43 5.98
N GLY A 88 -1.45 23.31 5.45
CA GLY A 88 -1.17 24.75 5.36
C GLY A 88 -0.11 25.11 4.32
N SER A 89 0.29 26.39 4.30
CA SER A 89 1.13 26.96 3.23
C SER A 89 2.58 26.46 3.17
N LEU A 90 3.10 25.89 4.25
CA LEU A 90 4.46 25.33 4.37
C LEU A 90 5.57 26.25 3.83
N GLY A 91 5.52 27.55 4.13
CA GLY A 91 6.50 28.53 3.64
C GLY A 91 6.20 29.12 2.25
N GLY A 92 5.08 28.73 1.64
CA GLY A 92 4.57 29.30 0.40
C GLY A 92 5.11 28.64 -0.89
N LYS A 93 4.96 29.34 -2.02
CA LYS A 93 5.19 28.80 -3.37
C LYS A 93 6.62 28.28 -3.63
N SER A 94 7.62 28.72 -2.85
CA SER A 94 9.01 28.29 -3.00
C SER A 94 9.23 26.80 -2.70
N ASN A 95 8.28 26.15 -2.03
CA ASN A 95 8.38 24.74 -1.63
C ASN A 95 7.52 23.78 -2.48
N VAL A 96 6.88 24.28 -3.53
CA VAL A 96 6.15 23.41 -4.48
C VAL A 96 7.12 22.47 -5.18
N ASN A 97 6.76 21.19 -5.27
CA ASN A 97 7.56 20.08 -5.81
C ASN A 97 8.89 19.84 -5.09
N VAL A 98 9.04 20.35 -3.86
CA VAL A 98 10.19 20.08 -3.00
C VAL A 98 9.82 18.98 -2.01
N SER A 99 10.64 17.94 -1.91
CA SER A 99 10.45 16.87 -0.92
C SER A 99 10.85 17.37 0.47
N LEU A 100 9.86 17.51 1.36
CA LEU A 100 10.05 18.02 2.72
C LEU A 100 9.94 16.91 3.77
N PRO A 101 10.81 16.87 4.80
CA PRO A 101 10.67 15.93 5.91
C PRO A 101 9.40 16.18 6.72
N VAL A 102 8.69 15.11 7.07
CA VAL A 102 7.60 15.11 8.05
C VAL A 102 8.16 14.70 9.41
N VAL A 103 7.85 15.49 10.45
CA VAL A 103 8.29 15.25 11.82
C VAL A 103 7.12 15.46 12.77
N VAL A 104 6.90 14.52 13.68
CA VAL A 104 6.01 14.67 14.83
C VAL A 104 6.87 14.98 16.05
N SER A 105 6.52 16.02 16.80
CA SER A 105 7.14 16.36 18.08
C SER A 105 6.15 16.16 19.22
N VAL A 106 6.55 15.38 20.23
CA VAL A 106 5.74 15.16 21.44
C VAL A 106 6.54 15.64 22.64
N ASN A 107 6.02 16.63 23.37
CA ASN A 107 6.71 17.28 24.49
C ASN A 107 8.13 17.76 24.13
N GLY A 108 8.33 18.23 22.89
CA GLY A 108 9.63 18.68 22.38
C GLY A 108 10.55 17.58 21.87
N VAL A 109 10.20 16.30 22.05
CA VAL A 109 10.96 15.16 21.48
C VAL A 109 10.49 14.92 20.05
N SER A 110 11.42 14.95 19.10
CA SER A 110 11.11 14.75 17.68
C SER A 110 11.14 13.28 17.27
N SER A 111 10.31 12.94 16.28
CA SER A 111 10.34 11.65 15.62
C SER A 111 11.51 11.51 14.64
N ASN A 112 11.63 10.34 14.02
CA ASN A 112 12.35 10.17 12.76
C ASN A 112 11.82 11.14 11.68
N ASN A 113 12.66 11.41 10.67
CA ASN A 113 12.38 12.38 9.59
C ASN A 113 12.46 11.76 8.19
N ASN A 114 12.31 10.43 8.12
CA ASN A 114 12.49 9.64 6.90
C ASN A 114 11.27 9.76 5.97
N GLN A 115 10.07 9.93 6.54
CA GLN A 115 8.86 10.18 5.77
C GLN A 115 8.88 11.59 5.19
N LYS A 116 8.41 11.72 3.95
CA LYS A 116 8.45 12.95 3.17
C LYS A 116 7.06 13.33 2.66
N PHE A 117 6.87 14.62 2.43
CA PHE A 117 5.69 15.18 1.78
C PHE A 117 6.12 16.20 0.72
N ILE A 118 5.44 16.21 -0.42
CA ILE A 118 5.73 17.09 -1.55
C ILE A 118 4.54 18.05 -1.76
N PRO A 119 4.67 19.35 -1.46
CA PRO A 119 3.66 20.34 -1.79
C PRO A 119 3.38 20.41 -3.30
N THR A 120 2.11 20.43 -3.72
CA THR A 120 1.70 20.51 -5.13
C THR A 120 0.89 21.77 -5.42
N ASN A 121 0.63 22.02 -6.72
CA ASN A 121 -0.33 23.04 -7.18
C ASN A 121 -1.74 22.48 -7.41
N GLY A 122 -2.04 21.27 -6.90
CA GLY A 122 -3.35 20.65 -7.05
C GLY A 122 -4.45 21.39 -6.30
N SER A 123 -5.62 20.77 -6.26
CA SER A 123 -6.80 21.23 -5.52
C SER A 123 -7.36 20.13 -4.64
N VAL A 124 -8.20 20.53 -3.68
CA VAL A 124 -8.99 19.60 -2.90
C VAL A 124 -10.40 19.53 -3.50
N LEU A 125 -10.85 18.34 -3.88
CA LEU A 125 -12.20 18.08 -4.38
C LEU A 125 -12.99 17.36 -3.28
N PHE A 126 -14.09 17.94 -2.83
CA PHE A 126 -14.95 17.30 -1.83
C PHE A 126 -16.06 16.51 -2.50
N VAL A 127 -16.35 15.29 -2.03
CA VAL A 127 -17.40 14.43 -2.59
C VAL A 127 -18.37 14.03 -1.50
N ALA A 128 -19.67 14.17 -1.71
CA ALA A 128 -20.68 13.93 -0.69
C ALA A 128 -22.00 13.40 -1.26
N LEU A 129 -22.72 12.56 -0.50
CA LEU A 129 -24.02 12.01 -0.89
C LEU A 129 -25.07 13.09 -1.19
N ASN A 130 -24.94 14.26 -0.56
CA ASN A 130 -25.78 15.43 -0.78
C ASN A 130 -25.15 16.48 -1.72
N GLY A 131 -24.06 16.14 -2.40
CA GLY A 131 -23.39 17.01 -3.37
C GLY A 131 -24.15 17.16 -4.68
N SER A 132 -23.57 17.94 -5.60
CA SER A 132 -24.12 18.17 -6.94
C SER A 132 -23.00 18.43 -7.94
N ASP A 133 -22.85 17.54 -8.91
CA ASP A 133 -21.81 17.66 -9.94
C ASP A 133 -21.97 18.92 -10.82
N SER A 134 -23.20 19.45 -10.92
CA SER A 134 -23.49 20.65 -11.73
C SER A 134 -23.07 21.97 -11.05
N THR A 135 -22.91 21.96 -9.73
CA THR A 135 -22.60 23.14 -8.91
C THR A 135 -21.34 22.95 -8.06
N ALA A 136 -20.69 21.80 -8.17
CA ALA A 136 -19.49 21.47 -7.42
C ALA A 136 -18.36 22.45 -7.73
N ALA A 137 -17.49 22.68 -6.76
CA ALA A 137 -16.36 23.58 -6.90
C ALA A 137 -15.12 23.03 -6.21
N TYR A 138 -13.97 23.22 -6.86
CA TYR A 138 -12.67 22.95 -6.26
C TYR A 138 -12.51 23.79 -4.98
N ASN A 139 -11.88 23.20 -3.97
CA ASN A 139 -11.49 23.88 -2.73
C ASN A 139 -12.66 24.40 -1.88
N ASP A 140 -13.89 23.95 -2.11
CA ASP A 140 -15.07 24.38 -1.35
C ASP A 140 -15.84 23.17 -0.81
N ILE A 141 -15.71 22.91 0.49
CA ILE A 141 -16.41 21.80 1.16
C ILE A 141 -17.93 21.94 1.13
N ASN A 142 -18.46 23.15 0.93
CA ASN A 142 -19.90 23.43 0.85
C ASN A 142 -20.45 23.24 -0.56
N LYS A 143 -19.59 22.97 -1.55
CA LYS A 143 -19.96 22.65 -2.93
C LYS A 143 -19.33 21.33 -3.38
N PRO A 144 -19.64 20.21 -2.71
CA PRO A 144 -19.06 18.93 -3.07
C PRO A 144 -19.68 18.37 -4.36
N TRP A 145 -18.89 17.57 -5.07
CA TRP A 145 -19.38 16.66 -6.11
C TRP A 145 -20.30 15.61 -5.49
N ARG A 146 -21.27 15.12 -6.27
CA ARG A 146 -22.17 14.03 -5.84
C ARG A 146 -21.52 12.67 -6.02
N TYR A 147 -20.85 12.45 -7.15
CA TYR A 147 -20.30 11.16 -7.51
C TYR A 147 -18.77 11.18 -7.49
N LEU A 148 -18.15 10.07 -7.09
CA LEU A 148 -16.75 9.82 -7.42
C LEU A 148 -16.60 9.71 -8.94
N GLN A 149 -17.42 8.86 -9.56
CA GLN A 149 -17.47 8.70 -11.02
C GLN A 149 -18.90 8.40 -11.45
N ASN A 150 -19.40 9.14 -12.44
CA ASN A 150 -20.62 8.79 -13.17
C ASN A 150 -20.31 8.75 -14.67
N MET A 151 -20.03 7.55 -15.17
CA MET A 151 -19.62 7.34 -16.56
C MET A 151 -20.73 7.67 -17.56
N ALA A 152 -21.99 7.42 -17.22
CA ALA A 152 -23.11 7.67 -18.12
C ALA A 152 -23.32 9.17 -18.39
N ALA A 153 -23.06 10.02 -17.38
CA ALA A 153 -23.20 11.46 -17.48
C ALA A 153 -21.86 12.18 -17.73
N TYR A 154 -20.73 11.46 -17.75
CA TYR A 154 -19.38 12.03 -17.75
C TYR A 154 -19.18 13.09 -16.66
N SER A 155 -19.68 12.80 -15.45
CA SER A 155 -19.69 13.72 -14.32
C SER A 155 -19.09 13.09 -13.04
N GLY A 156 -18.85 13.92 -12.03
CA GLY A 156 -18.24 13.52 -10.77
C GLY A 156 -16.77 13.92 -10.66
N ALA A 157 -16.19 13.66 -9.48
CA ALA A 157 -14.82 14.07 -9.16
C ALA A 157 -13.78 13.48 -10.12
N TYR A 158 -13.99 12.26 -10.61
CA TYR A 158 -13.11 11.58 -11.57
C TYR A 158 -12.83 12.43 -12.82
N PHE A 159 -13.86 13.08 -13.36
CA PHE A 159 -13.70 13.89 -14.57
C PHE A 159 -13.10 15.27 -14.29
N ALA A 160 -13.15 15.73 -13.04
CA ALA A 160 -12.63 17.02 -12.60
C ALA A 160 -11.19 16.94 -12.05
N MET A 161 -10.79 15.81 -11.49
CA MET A 161 -9.49 15.67 -10.84
C MET A 161 -8.32 15.68 -11.84
N SER A 162 -7.17 16.11 -11.34
CA SER A 162 -5.90 16.17 -12.04
C SER A 162 -4.77 15.72 -11.11
N LYS A 163 -3.58 15.48 -11.67
CA LYS A 163 -2.38 15.17 -10.89
C LYS A 163 -2.17 16.16 -9.74
N GLY A 164 -1.79 15.64 -8.57
CA GLY A 164 -1.56 16.44 -7.37
C GLY A 164 -2.81 16.82 -6.59
N ASP A 165 -4.01 16.47 -7.06
CA ASP A 165 -5.27 16.73 -6.36
C ASP A 165 -5.53 15.74 -5.21
N HIS A 166 -6.29 16.20 -4.22
CA HIS A 166 -6.86 15.36 -3.17
C HIS A 166 -8.38 15.29 -3.32
N VAL A 167 -8.93 14.10 -3.44
CA VAL A 167 -10.36 13.79 -3.44
C VAL A 167 -10.76 13.38 -2.02
N VAL A 168 -11.50 14.24 -1.33
CA VAL A 168 -11.91 14.07 0.06
C VAL A 168 -13.38 13.69 0.13
N ILE A 169 -13.66 12.49 0.60
CA ILE A 169 -15.01 11.89 0.56
C ILE A 169 -15.68 12.07 1.92
N ARG A 170 -16.91 12.57 1.91
CA ARG A 170 -17.74 12.74 3.10
C ARG A 170 -18.38 11.42 3.51
N GLY A 171 -18.56 11.25 4.81
CA GLY A 171 -19.08 10.04 5.43
C GLY A 171 -20.49 9.69 5.00
N GLY A 172 -20.83 8.43 5.22
CA GLY A 172 -22.10 7.84 4.82
C GLY A 172 -21.91 6.46 4.20
N VAL A 173 -23.04 5.82 3.89
CA VAL A 173 -23.08 4.55 3.17
C VAL A 173 -23.30 4.85 1.69
N TRP A 174 -22.32 4.49 0.88
CA TRP A 174 -22.29 4.63 -0.55
C TRP A 174 -22.60 3.28 -1.20
N ILE A 175 -23.48 3.29 -2.20
CA ILE A 175 -23.82 2.12 -3.03
C ILE A 175 -23.74 2.45 -4.52
N ASP A 176 -23.16 3.62 -4.84
CA ASP A 176 -23.05 4.10 -6.21
C ASP A 176 -22.07 3.21 -6.97
N CYS A 177 -22.55 2.60 -8.05
CA CYS A 177 -21.75 1.77 -8.95
C CYS A 177 -21.82 2.33 -10.38
N ASN A 178 -21.70 3.66 -10.49
CA ASN A 178 -21.82 4.43 -11.73
C ASN A 178 -20.47 4.61 -12.44
N GLY A 179 -19.39 4.07 -11.88
CA GLY A 179 -18.07 4.06 -12.48
C GLY A 179 -17.96 3.10 -13.66
N LEU A 180 -16.78 3.09 -14.28
CA LEU A 180 -16.50 2.17 -15.39
C LEU A 180 -16.63 0.72 -14.90
N ASN A 181 -17.18 -0.15 -15.76
CA ASN A 181 -17.53 -1.53 -15.45
C ASN A 181 -18.31 -1.70 -14.15
N THR A 182 -19.18 -0.74 -13.81
CA THR A 182 -20.00 -0.78 -12.59
C THR A 182 -19.23 -0.79 -11.27
N ASN A 183 -17.99 -0.27 -11.28
CA ASN A 183 -17.27 0.05 -10.05
C ASN A 183 -17.83 1.32 -9.39
N TRP A 184 -17.43 1.61 -8.17
CA TRP A 184 -17.65 2.94 -7.59
C TRP A 184 -16.83 3.99 -8.34
N ILE A 185 -15.57 3.66 -8.62
CA ILE A 185 -14.66 4.43 -9.48
C ILE A 185 -13.66 3.46 -10.10
N GLN A 186 -13.39 3.65 -11.39
CA GLN A 186 -12.38 2.89 -12.09
C GLN A 186 -11.56 3.80 -13.02
N GLY A 187 -10.24 3.57 -13.06
CA GLY A 187 -9.35 4.17 -14.04
C GLY A 187 -9.80 3.87 -15.48
N SER A 188 -9.91 4.91 -16.29
CA SER A 188 -10.31 4.84 -17.70
C SER A 188 -9.14 5.21 -18.62
N ARG A 189 -9.30 4.89 -19.90
CA ARG A 189 -8.37 5.19 -20.99
C ARG A 189 -8.57 6.60 -21.57
N GLU A 190 -7.74 6.99 -22.54
CA GLU A 190 -7.87 8.26 -23.24
C GLU A 190 -9.28 8.44 -23.86
N PRO A 191 -9.85 9.67 -23.85
CA PRO A 191 -9.31 10.93 -23.33
C PRO A 191 -9.57 11.16 -21.83
N TYR A 192 -10.05 10.15 -21.12
CA TYR A 192 -10.50 10.26 -19.72
C TYR A 192 -9.47 9.77 -18.72
N THR A 193 -8.25 9.47 -19.15
CA THR A 193 -7.13 9.06 -18.31
C THR A 193 -6.96 10.00 -17.12
N ARG A 194 -6.78 9.41 -15.94
CA ARG A 194 -6.48 10.13 -14.71
C ARG A 194 -5.36 9.43 -13.99
N ALA A 195 -4.19 10.06 -13.96
CA ALA A 195 -3.02 9.60 -13.22
C ALA A 195 -2.31 10.78 -12.57
N GLY A 196 -1.61 10.47 -11.49
CA GLY A 196 -0.66 11.39 -10.89
C GLY A 196 0.70 11.33 -11.57
N THR A 197 1.72 11.80 -10.87
CA THR A 197 3.13 11.66 -11.26
C THR A 197 3.95 11.32 -10.00
N PRO A 198 5.24 10.97 -10.11
CA PRO A 198 6.09 10.74 -8.93
C PRO A 198 6.07 11.86 -7.88
N PHE A 199 5.75 13.10 -8.27
CA PHE A 199 5.74 14.27 -7.40
C PHE A 199 4.33 14.83 -7.14
N GLU A 200 3.32 14.39 -7.89
CA GLU A 200 1.97 14.94 -7.90
C GLU A 200 0.94 13.79 -7.92
N TRP A 201 0.86 13.03 -6.84
CA TRP A 201 -0.08 11.94 -6.66
C TRP A 201 -1.53 12.45 -6.57
N ILE A 202 -2.48 11.62 -7.01
CA ILE A 202 -3.90 11.83 -6.75
C ILE A 202 -4.25 11.04 -5.48
N HIS A 203 -4.81 11.70 -4.47
CA HIS A 203 -5.13 11.05 -3.20
C HIS A 203 -6.63 10.99 -2.94
N PHE A 204 -7.18 9.81 -2.69
CA PHE A 204 -8.54 9.59 -2.22
C PHE A 204 -8.51 9.30 -0.72
N THR A 205 -9.30 10.05 0.05
CA THR A 205 -9.37 9.82 1.50
C THR A 205 -10.72 10.20 2.09
N ALA A 206 -11.09 9.60 3.22
CA ALA A 206 -12.22 10.06 4.00
C ALA A 206 -11.95 11.43 4.63
N TYR A 207 -13.00 12.25 4.74
CA TYR A 207 -12.92 13.53 5.43
C TYR A 207 -12.60 13.32 6.92
N PRO A 208 -11.55 13.98 7.47
CA PRO A 208 -11.09 13.69 8.82
C PRO A 208 -11.94 14.33 9.94
N GLY A 209 -13.18 14.73 9.64
CA GLY A 209 -14.06 15.48 10.54
C GLY A 209 -13.62 16.93 10.71
N PRO A 210 -14.43 17.79 11.35
CA PRO A 210 -14.15 19.23 11.55
C PRO A 210 -12.86 19.47 12.36
N ILE A 211 -12.37 20.71 12.37
CA ILE A 211 -11.23 21.12 13.22
C ILE A 211 -11.54 20.76 14.67
N ASN A 212 -10.61 20.07 15.34
CA ASN A 212 -10.78 19.54 16.71
C ASN A 212 -11.97 18.58 16.90
N GLY A 213 -12.57 18.06 15.81
CA GLY A 213 -13.65 17.08 15.89
C GLY A 213 -13.16 15.73 16.40
N ASN A 214 -11.89 15.41 16.19
CA ASN A 214 -11.23 14.17 16.60
C ASN A 214 -12.02 12.90 16.24
N ALA A 215 -12.65 12.91 15.05
CA ALA A 215 -13.37 11.77 14.52
C ALA A 215 -13.32 11.83 12.99
N ILE A 216 -12.65 10.85 12.38
CA ILE A 216 -12.67 10.67 10.93
C ILE A 216 -14.09 10.23 10.55
N GLU A 217 -14.66 10.85 9.51
CA GLU A 217 -15.97 10.43 9.02
C GLU A 217 -15.88 9.03 8.40
N VAL A 218 -16.82 8.16 8.74
CA VAL A 218 -16.86 6.81 8.17
C VAL A 218 -17.42 6.87 6.76
N VAL A 219 -16.55 6.66 5.77
CA VAL A 219 -16.92 6.52 4.36
C VAL A 219 -17.00 5.04 4.05
N ARG A 220 -18.22 4.49 3.97
CA ARG A 220 -18.45 3.08 3.69
C ARG A 220 -19.03 2.89 2.30
N HIS A 221 -18.29 2.28 1.38
CA HIS A 221 -18.87 1.78 0.14
C HIS A 221 -19.22 0.30 0.27
N SER A 222 -20.44 -0.06 -0.14
CA SER A 222 -20.95 -1.43 -0.08
C SER A 222 -21.32 -1.88 -1.48
N THR A 223 -20.48 -2.73 -2.09
CA THR A 223 -20.65 -3.21 -3.46
C THR A 223 -21.91 -4.09 -3.52
N PRO A 224 -22.95 -3.70 -4.29
CA PRO A 224 -24.17 -4.47 -4.44
C PRO A 224 -23.97 -5.75 -5.26
N ALA A 225 -24.98 -6.63 -5.25
CA ALA A 225 -25.02 -7.79 -6.13
C ALA A 225 -25.01 -7.37 -7.62
N GLY A 226 -24.31 -8.12 -8.47
CA GLY A 226 -24.17 -7.85 -9.90
C GLY A 226 -23.36 -6.58 -10.22
N LYS A 227 -22.38 -6.24 -9.38
CA LYS A 227 -21.47 -5.10 -9.53
C LYS A 227 -20.02 -5.50 -9.28
N SER A 228 -19.07 -4.77 -9.89
CA SER A 228 -17.68 -5.21 -10.07
C SER A 228 -16.65 -4.62 -9.09
N GLY A 229 -17.08 -4.08 -7.94
CA GLY A 229 -16.18 -3.67 -6.85
C GLY A 229 -16.24 -2.17 -6.52
N SER A 230 -15.29 -1.71 -5.71
CA SER A 230 -15.25 -0.30 -5.27
C SER A 230 -14.26 0.51 -6.11
N ILE A 231 -12.97 0.48 -5.79
CA ILE A 231 -11.95 1.26 -6.49
C ILE A 231 -11.12 0.34 -7.37
N ALA A 232 -11.13 0.60 -8.68
CA ALA A 232 -10.40 -0.21 -9.64
C ALA A 232 -9.40 0.56 -10.51
N GLY A 233 -8.32 -0.11 -10.89
CA GLY A 233 -7.43 0.31 -11.98
C GLY A 233 -8.04 0.01 -13.36
N PRO A 234 -7.31 0.30 -14.44
CA PRO A 234 -7.79 0.15 -15.81
C PRO A 234 -8.14 -1.30 -16.19
N GLU A 235 -9.14 -1.44 -17.07
CA GLU A 235 -9.55 -2.74 -17.62
C GLU A 235 -8.49 -3.41 -18.50
N SER A 236 -8.68 -4.69 -18.78
CA SER A 236 -7.73 -5.51 -19.55
C SER A 236 -7.65 -5.17 -21.05
N ALA A 237 -8.60 -4.40 -21.58
CA ALA A 237 -8.68 -4.07 -23.00
C ALA A 237 -8.02 -2.73 -23.36
N VAL A 238 -7.31 -2.09 -22.43
CA VAL A 238 -6.59 -0.83 -22.69
C VAL A 238 -5.42 -1.11 -23.65
N PRO A 239 -5.38 -0.50 -24.84
CA PRO A 239 -4.27 -0.68 -25.79
C PRO A 239 -2.93 -0.19 -25.22
N GLU A 240 -1.82 -0.78 -25.67
CA GLU A 240 -0.43 -0.47 -25.28
C GLU A 240 0.00 1.01 -25.48
N MET A 241 -0.84 1.83 -26.12
CA MET A 241 -0.60 3.25 -26.38
C MET A 241 -1.31 4.21 -25.40
N ASP A 242 -2.20 3.75 -24.52
CA ASP A 242 -2.87 4.57 -23.50
C ASP A 242 -2.12 4.54 -22.15
N GLN A 243 -0.82 4.82 -22.21
CA GLN A 243 0.25 4.39 -21.28
C GLN A 243 0.18 4.84 -19.80
N HIS A 244 -0.87 5.51 -19.30
CA HIS A 244 -0.85 6.09 -17.93
C HIS A 244 -2.20 6.11 -17.21
N THR A 245 -2.91 4.98 -17.14
CA THR A 245 -4.23 4.93 -16.53
C THR A 245 -4.17 4.56 -15.04
N ALA A 246 -4.59 5.48 -14.17
CA ALA A 246 -4.68 5.33 -12.70
C ALA A 246 -3.35 5.12 -11.94
N GLU A 247 -2.22 5.52 -12.52
CA GLU A 247 -0.91 5.50 -11.85
C GLU A 247 -0.80 6.61 -10.80
N TYR A 248 0.02 6.40 -9.76
CA TYR A 248 0.27 7.35 -8.68
C TYR A 248 -1.01 7.76 -7.92
N TRP A 249 -1.86 6.77 -7.64
CA TRP A 249 -3.03 6.94 -6.78
C TRP A 249 -2.74 6.48 -5.36
N SER A 250 -3.12 7.27 -4.37
CA SER A 250 -3.14 6.88 -2.96
C SER A 250 -4.56 6.83 -2.41
N ILE A 251 -4.92 5.78 -1.66
CA ILE A 251 -6.28 5.50 -1.16
C ILE A 251 -6.19 5.26 0.34
N SER A 252 -6.90 6.05 1.16
CA SER A 252 -6.87 5.88 2.62
C SER A 252 -8.18 6.12 3.36
N ASN A 253 -8.26 5.56 4.56
CA ASN A 253 -9.32 5.82 5.54
C ASN A 253 -10.73 5.46 5.03
N LEU A 254 -10.86 4.53 4.07
CA LEU A 254 -12.14 4.08 3.54
C LEU A 254 -12.54 2.73 4.12
N HIS A 255 -13.84 2.51 4.27
CA HIS A 255 -14.44 1.20 4.53
C HIS A 255 -15.08 0.68 3.24
N MET A 256 -14.68 -0.50 2.77
CA MET A 256 -15.21 -1.10 1.55
C MET A 256 -15.58 -2.57 1.79
N ASP A 257 -16.87 -2.88 1.67
CA ASP A 257 -17.42 -4.24 1.79
C ASP A 257 -18.10 -4.70 0.50
N VAL A 258 -18.24 -6.01 0.35
CA VAL A 258 -18.81 -6.65 -0.85
C VAL A 258 -19.95 -7.57 -0.45
N LYS A 259 -21.13 -7.32 -1.00
CA LYS A 259 -22.33 -8.13 -0.74
C LYS A 259 -22.31 -9.43 -1.55
N ALA A 260 -23.06 -10.41 -1.02
CA ALA A 260 -23.35 -11.67 -1.70
C ALA A 260 -23.81 -11.45 -3.14
N GLY A 261 -23.23 -12.21 -4.07
CA GLY A 261 -23.61 -12.16 -5.49
C GLY A 261 -23.07 -10.96 -6.26
N ALA A 262 -22.07 -10.24 -5.74
CA ALA A 262 -21.25 -9.33 -6.54
C ALA A 262 -20.58 -10.08 -7.72
N ASP A 263 -20.19 -9.34 -8.76
CA ASP A 263 -19.58 -9.90 -9.95
C ASP A 263 -18.22 -10.54 -9.66
N GLN A 264 -17.71 -11.29 -10.64
CA GLN A 264 -16.32 -11.73 -10.62
C GLN A 264 -15.38 -10.51 -10.49
N ASP A 265 -14.28 -10.70 -9.77
CA ASP A 265 -13.22 -9.71 -9.54
C ASP A 265 -13.65 -8.42 -8.83
N ALA A 266 -14.78 -8.46 -8.11
CA ALA A 266 -15.38 -7.37 -7.36
C ALA A 266 -14.65 -6.95 -6.08
N ALA A 267 -13.31 -6.92 -6.11
CA ALA A 267 -12.52 -6.56 -4.95
C ALA A 267 -12.88 -5.17 -4.42
N PRO A 268 -12.81 -4.98 -3.09
CA PRO A 268 -12.81 -3.65 -2.49
C PRO A 268 -11.83 -2.72 -3.22
N ILE A 269 -10.59 -3.18 -3.45
CA ILE A 269 -9.62 -2.49 -4.28
C ILE A 269 -9.01 -3.47 -5.28
N ASN A 270 -9.12 -3.17 -6.58
CA ASN A 270 -8.54 -3.99 -7.64
C ASN A 270 -7.64 -3.13 -8.54
N PHE A 271 -6.32 -3.29 -8.52
CA PHE A 271 -5.44 -2.57 -9.45
C PHE A 271 -5.63 -2.99 -10.90
N GLN A 272 -6.35 -4.09 -11.14
CA GLN A 272 -6.61 -4.66 -12.45
C GLN A 272 -5.28 -4.81 -13.20
N TYR A 273 -5.14 -4.18 -14.36
CA TYR A 273 -3.95 -4.26 -15.20
C TYR A 273 -3.12 -2.97 -15.19
N SER A 274 -3.12 -2.21 -14.09
CA SER A 274 -2.30 -1.00 -13.99
C SER A 274 -0.80 -1.29 -13.87
N GLN A 275 0.05 -0.37 -14.32
CA GLN A 275 1.46 -0.36 -13.88
C GLN A 275 1.64 0.15 -12.46
N GLY A 276 0.66 0.86 -11.89
CA GLY A 276 0.88 1.60 -10.64
C GLY A 276 1.93 2.71 -10.79
N PRO A 277 2.53 3.19 -9.70
CA PRO A 277 2.37 2.67 -8.34
C PRO A 277 1.03 3.06 -7.72
N PHE A 278 0.50 2.16 -6.88
CA PHE A 278 -0.59 2.47 -5.96
C PHE A 278 -0.07 2.57 -4.53
N ARG A 279 -0.80 3.31 -3.70
CA ARG A 279 -0.61 3.35 -2.26
C ARG A 279 -1.94 3.16 -1.56
N VAL A 280 -2.13 2.02 -0.90
CA VAL A 280 -3.37 1.65 -0.20
C VAL A 280 -3.08 1.63 1.30
N VAL A 281 -3.63 2.59 2.04
CA VAL A 281 -3.20 2.89 3.41
C VAL A 281 -4.37 3.00 4.39
N ASN A 282 -4.34 2.24 5.49
CA ASN A 282 -5.30 2.39 6.59
C ASN A 282 -6.77 2.33 6.14
N ASN A 283 -7.10 1.37 5.28
CA ASN A 283 -8.48 1.07 4.90
C ASN A 283 -9.01 -0.11 5.70
N GLU A 284 -10.33 -0.19 5.82
CA GLU A 284 -11.07 -1.35 6.31
C GLU A 284 -11.70 -2.06 5.10
N LEU A 285 -11.26 -3.27 4.80
CA LEU A 285 -11.61 -4.00 3.59
C LEU A 285 -12.29 -5.32 3.98
N GLY A 286 -13.61 -5.33 3.90
CA GLY A 286 -14.43 -6.45 4.30
C GLY A 286 -15.67 -6.05 5.10
N PRO A 287 -16.60 -6.99 5.32
CA PRO A 287 -16.56 -8.38 4.83
C PRO A 287 -16.73 -8.47 3.30
N TRP A 288 -16.20 -9.52 2.69
CA TRP A 288 -16.62 -9.97 1.37
C TRP A 288 -17.46 -11.23 1.54
N ILE A 289 -18.77 -11.10 1.34
CA ILE A 289 -19.70 -12.24 1.41
C ILE A 289 -19.78 -12.92 0.05
N ALA A 290 -19.47 -14.21 -0.01
CA ALA A 290 -19.41 -14.93 -1.29
C ALA A 290 -20.81 -15.12 -1.91
N GLY A 291 -21.79 -15.52 -1.09
CA GLY A 291 -23.16 -15.77 -1.55
C GLY A 291 -23.25 -16.81 -2.67
N SER A 292 -24.03 -16.50 -3.71
CA SER A 292 -24.17 -17.32 -4.92
C SER A 292 -23.24 -16.91 -6.07
N SER A 293 -22.18 -16.13 -5.80
CA SER A 293 -21.29 -15.67 -6.86
C SER A 293 -20.54 -16.87 -7.47
N PRO A 294 -20.66 -17.12 -8.79
CA PRO A 294 -20.26 -18.39 -9.37
C PRO A 294 -18.73 -18.58 -9.42
N ILE A 295 -17.95 -17.49 -9.46
CA ILE A 295 -16.48 -17.50 -9.44
C ILE A 295 -16.00 -16.20 -8.78
N LEU A 296 -15.25 -16.33 -7.69
CA LEU A 296 -14.63 -15.22 -6.99
C LEU A 296 -13.11 -15.43 -7.09
N ASN A 297 -12.37 -14.67 -7.91
CA ASN A 297 -10.93 -14.88 -8.14
C ASN A 297 -10.14 -13.60 -7.82
N ALA A 298 -10.32 -13.05 -6.61
CA ALA A 298 -9.73 -11.77 -6.26
C ALA A 298 -9.25 -11.74 -4.81
N GLY A 299 -9.25 -10.57 -4.20
CA GLY A 299 -8.98 -10.44 -2.78
C GLY A 299 -9.50 -9.13 -2.20
N GLY A 300 -9.29 -8.91 -0.90
CA GLY A 300 -9.53 -7.61 -0.29
C GLY A 300 -8.79 -6.50 -1.06
N ILE A 301 -7.56 -6.81 -1.50
CA ILE A 301 -6.79 -6.05 -2.48
C ILE A 301 -6.28 -7.01 -3.56
N ALA A 302 -6.50 -6.69 -4.83
CA ALA A 302 -6.11 -7.55 -5.96
C ALA A 302 -5.46 -6.76 -7.11
N GLY A 303 -4.90 -7.46 -8.10
CA GLY A 303 -4.44 -6.90 -9.37
C GLY A 303 -2.92 -6.89 -9.55
N ALA A 304 -2.47 -6.24 -10.61
CA ALA A 304 -1.06 -6.11 -11.00
C ALA A 304 -0.51 -4.70 -10.74
N GLY A 305 0.82 -4.57 -10.67
CA GLY A 305 1.48 -3.27 -10.68
C GLY A 305 2.92 -3.26 -10.20
N TYR A 306 3.58 -2.12 -10.36
CA TYR A 306 4.96 -1.86 -9.99
C TYR A 306 5.04 -0.89 -8.81
N ASN A 307 5.90 -1.19 -7.84
CA ASN A 307 6.20 -0.32 -6.69
C ASN A 307 4.96 0.06 -5.85
N THR A 308 4.00 -0.86 -5.75
CA THR A 308 2.79 -0.70 -4.95
C THR A 308 3.08 -0.81 -3.45
N LYS A 309 2.40 0.02 -2.65
CA LYS A 309 2.49 0.06 -1.19
C LYS A 309 1.13 -0.28 -0.57
N ILE A 310 1.05 -1.33 0.24
CA ILE A 310 -0.14 -1.77 0.95
C ILE A 310 0.17 -1.75 2.44
N LEU A 311 -0.24 -0.68 3.12
CA LEU A 311 0.23 -0.34 4.47
C LEU A 311 -0.92 -0.15 5.46
N GLY A 312 -0.89 -0.79 6.62
CA GLY A 312 -1.83 -0.42 7.67
C GLY A 312 -3.28 -0.84 7.45
N ASN A 313 -3.60 -1.69 6.47
CA ASN A 313 -4.99 -2.03 6.16
C ASN A 313 -5.50 -3.15 7.06
N HIS A 314 -6.77 -3.04 7.45
CA HIS A 314 -7.52 -4.10 8.10
C HIS A 314 -8.32 -4.83 7.02
N ILE A 315 -8.00 -6.09 6.77
CA ILE A 315 -8.61 -6.91 5.73
C ILE A 315 -9.26 -8.11 6.41
N MET A 316 -10.58 -8.25 6.32
CA MET A 316 -11.26 -9.28 7.11
C MET A 316 -12.44 -9.94 6.43
N HIS A 317 -12.75 -11.16 6.89
CA HIS A 317 -13.92 -11.93 6.49
C HIS A 317 -14.04 -12.02 4.96
N ILE A 318 -12.96 -12.50 4.34
CA ILE A 318 -12.89 -12.65 2.90
C ILE A 318 -13.34 -14.07 2.56
N GLU A 319 -14.60 -14.22 2.19
CA GLU A 319 -15.21 -15.51 1.88
C GLU A 319 -14.97 -15.94 0.42
N GLY A 320 -15.11 -17.23 0.17
CA GLY A 320 -15.24 -17.83 -1.16
C GLY A 320 -16.25 -18.97 -1.10
N VAL A 321 -16.82 -19.39 -2.23
CA VAL A 321 -17.69 -20.59 -2.27
C VAL A 321 -16.88 -21.88 -2.13
N ASN A 322 -15.56 -21.81 -2.34
CA ASN A 322 -14.59 -22.81 -1.94
C ASN A 322 -13.25 -22.13 -1.59
N ALA A 323 -12.30 -22.93 -1.07
CA ALA A 323 -11.03 -22.45 -0.55
C ALA A 323 -10.02 -21.96 -1.62
N TYR A 324 -10.38 -21.85 -2.91
CA TYR A 324 -9.43 -21.53 -3.99
C TYR A 324 -9.64 -20.17 -4.65
N GLN A 325 -10.43 -19.31 -4.04
CA GLN A 325 -11.13 -18.27 -4.77
C GLN A 325 -10.68 -16.86 -4.37
N ASN A 326 -11.00 -16.45 -3.15
CA ASN A 326 -10.65 -15.12 -2.68
C ASN A 326 -9.51 -15.15 -1.67
N HIS A 327 -8.70 -14.11 -1.69
CA HIS A 327 -7.51 -13.97 -0.86
C HIS A 327 -7.55 -12.67 -0.06
N GLY A 328 -6.74 -12.54 1.00
CA GLY A 328 -6.62 -11.24 1.66
C GLY A 328 -6.01 -10.21 0.70
N ILE A 329 -4.84 -10.54 0.17
CA ILE A 329 -4.15 -9.84 -0.91
C ILE A 329 -3.81 -10.83 -2.03
N TYR A 330 -4.11 -10.46 -3.27
CA TYR A 330 -3.80 -11.23 -4.46
C TYR A 330 -2.99 -10.41 -5.47
N ALA A 331 -1.73 -10.77 -5.66
CA ALA A 331 -0.84 -10.15 -6.64
C ALA A 331 -0.83 -10.97 -7.93
N ASP A 332 -1.30 -10.34 -9.01
CA ASP A 332 -1.32 -10.89 -10.35
C ASP A 332 0.06 -10.86 -11.02
N PRO A 333 0.23 -11.56 -12.17
CA PRO A 333 1.37 -11.36 -13.04
C PRO A 333 1.63 -9.87 -13.34
N TYR A 334 2.87 -9.53 -13.67
CA TYR A 334 3.33 -8.14 -13.84
C TYR A 334 3.52 -7.37 -12.51
N SER A 335 3.28 -8.00 -11.37
CA SER A 335 3.58 -7.40 -10.06
C SER A 335 5.09 -7.42 -9.75
N SER A 336 5.64 -6.29 -9.29
CA SER A 336 7.03 -6.18 -8.84
C SER A 336 7.25 -5.02 -7.86
N ASN A 337 8.23 -5.15 -6.96
CA ASN A 337 8.59 -4.15 -5.96
C ASN A 337 7.46 -3.76 -4.99
N TRP A 338 6.56 -4.69 -4.66
CA TRP A 338 5.51 -4.42 -3.69
C TRP A 338 6.07 -4.37 -2.28
N GLU A 339 5.49 -3.49 -1.46
CA GLU A 339 5.66 -3.50 -0.01
C GLU A 339 4.29 -3.73 0.63
N ILE A 340 4.16 -4.84 1.35
CA ILE A 340 2.97 -5.23 2.09
C ILE A 340 3.35 -5.23 3.56
N ALA A 341 2.93 -4.20 4.28
CA ALA A 341 3.36 -4.03 5.66
C ALA A 341 2.32 -3.48 6.61
N TYR A 342 2.46 -3.83 7.89
CA TYR A 342 1.57 -3.32 8.94
C TYR A 342 0.09 -3.59 8.69
N ASN A 343 -0.26 -4.64 7.95
CA ASN A 343 -1.66 -5.01 7.72
C ASN A 343 -2.11 -6.01 8.78
N TRP A 344 -3.39 -5.95 9.14
CA TRP A 344 -4.07 -7.01 9.87
C TRP A 344 -5.00 -7.73 8.91
N ILE A 345 -4.69 -8.98 8.58
CA ILE A 345 -5.45 -9.80 7.64
C ILE A 345 -6.00 -11.00 8.39
N HIS A 346 -7.33 -11.12 8.47
CA HIS A 346 -7.92 -12.23 9.21
C HIS A 346 -9.18 -12.83 8.60
N ASP A 347 -9.46 -14.07 8.96
CA ASP A 347 -10.66 -14.82 8.52
C ASP A 347 -10.80 -14.81 6.99
N THR A 348 -9.71 -15.18 6.32
CA THR A 348 -9.67 -15.35 4.87
C THR A 348 -10.15 -16.77 4.52
N ILE A 349 -11.46 -16.97 4.55
CA ILE A 349 -12.08 -18.28 4.33
C ILE A 349 -12.03 -18.69 2.85
N GLY A 350 -11.94 -17.73 1.93
CA GLY A 350 -11.82 -18.00 0.49
C GLY A 350 -10.47 -18.57 0.05
N GLY A 351 -9.40 -18.47 0.87
CA GLY A 351 -8.05 -18.78 0.40
C GLY A 351 -6.90 -18.38 1.33
N SER A 352 -5.85 -17.80 0.75
CA SER A 352 -4.61 -17.41 1.45
C SER A 352 -4.67 -15.96 1.96
N SER A 353 -4.01 -15.63 3.07
CA SER A 353 -3.92 -14.22 3.50
C SER A 353 -3.18 -13.37 2.46
N ILE A 354 -2.04 -13.84 1.96
CA ILE A 354 -1.28 -13.18 0.88
C ILE A 354 -0.93 -14.21 -0.19
N GLN A 355 -1.24 -13.89 -1.44
CA GLN A 355 -1.03 -14.74 -2.60
C GLN A 355 -0.30 -13.97 -3.70
N PHE A 356 0.81 -14.50 -4.17
CA PHE A 356 1.44 -14.13 -5.45
C PHE A 356 1.18 -15.26 -6.42
N ASN A 357 0.50 -15.02 -7.54
CA ASN A 357 0.16 -16.09 -8.47
C ASN A 357 0.50 -15.73 -9.92
N ASP A 358 1.51 -16.38 -10.48
CA ASP A 358 1.78 -16.36 -11.92
C ASP A 358 0.89 -17.41 -12.61
N ALA A 359 -0.38 -17.07 -12.80
CA ALA A 359 -1.39 -18.00 -13.33
C ALA A 359 -1.13 -18.45 -14.78
N GLY A 360 -0.39 -17.67 -15.57
CA GLY A 360 -0.13 -17.95 -16.98
C GLY A 360 1.32 -18.33 -17.32
N GLY A 361 2.22 -18.33 -16.34
CA GLY A 361 3.65 -18.49 -16.62
C GLY A 361 4.24 -17.31 -17.38
N TYR A 362 3.75 -16.09 -17.12
CA TYR A 362 4.11 -14.88 -17.87
C TYR A 362 5.53 -14.39 -17.60
N SER A 363 6.32 -15.10 -16.78
CA SER A 363 7.72 -14.78 -16.60
C SER A 363 8.47 -14.67 -17.93
N ASN A 364 9.22 -13.58 -18.10
CA ASN A 364 9.88 -13.10 -19.33
C ASN A 364 8.96 -12.74 -20.50
N THR A 365 7.68 -12.51 -20.25
CA THR A 365 6.86 -11.77 -21.22
C THR A 365 7.03 -10.28 -21.01
N THR A 366 6.76 -9.53 -22.07
CA THR A 366 6.62 -8.08 -21.96
C THR A 366 5.24 -7.79 -21.40
N ASP A 367 5.17 -6.97 -20.36
CA ASP A 367 3.91 -6.41 -19.90
C ASP A 367 3.28 -5.52 -20.98
N ARG A 368 2.08 -5.04 -20.71
CA ARG A 368 1.31 -4.23 -21.67
C ARG A 368 1.87 -2.84 -21.93
N PHE A 369 2.99 -2.53 -21.31
CA PHE A 369 3.63 -1.22 -21.34
C PHE A 369 5.07 -1.33 -21.85
N GLY A 370 5.42 -2.46 -22.48
CA GLY A 370 6.74 -2.64 -23.07
C GLY A 370 7.83 -3.04 -22.07
N THR A 371 7.48 -3.32 -20.82
CA THR A 371 8.44 -3.67 -19.77
C THR A 371 8.56 -5.18 -19.65
N LEU A 372 9.78 -5.70 -19.74
CA LEU A 372 10.04 -7.12 -19.48
C LEU A 372 9.71 -7.45 -18.02
N TRP A 373 8.71 -8.30 -17.80
CA TRP A 373 8.42 -8.81 -16.46
C TRP A 373 9.13 -10.15 -16.26
N ILE A 374 10.09 -10.15 -15.35
CA ILE A 374 10.92 -11.33 -15.08
C ILE A 374 10.36 -12.22 -13.95
N GLY A 375 9.19 -11.89 -13.40
CA GLY A 375 8.56 -12.57 -12.27
C GLY A 375 8.44 -11.68 -11.03
N PHE A 376 8.06 -12.26 -9.90
CA PHE A 376 7.82 -11.53 -8.65
C PHE A 376 9.13 -11.12 -7.97
N VAL A 377 9.68 -9.97 -8.36
CA VAL A 377 10.97 -9.48 -7.86
C VAL A 377 10.82 -8.26 -6.95
N GLY A 378 11.70 -8.17 -5.95
CA GLY A 378 11.78 -7.03 -5.03
C GLY A 378 10.63 -6.94 -4.05
N MET A 379 9.96 -8.06 -3.75
CA MET A 379 8.81 -8.07 -2.85
C MET A 379 9.26 -7.90 -1.39
N ASN A 380 8.58 -7.04 -0.63
CA ASN A 380 8.82 -6.84 0.79
C ASN A 380 7.52 -7.08 1.57
N ILE A 381 7.50 -8.10 2.43
CA ILE A 381 6.33 -8.48 3.22
C ILE A 381 6.72 -8.45 4.69
N HIS A 382 6.26 -7.46 5.46
CA HIS A 382 6.75 -7.33 6.83
C HIS A 382 5.79 -6.70 7.83
N HIS A 383 5.95 -7.05 9.12
CA HIS A 383 5.14 -6.44 10.19
C HIS A 383 3.64 -6.64 10.01
N ASN A 384 3.22 -7.69 9.29
CA ASN A 384 1.80 -8.02 9.14
C ASN A 384 1.37 -9.00 10.22
N TRP A 385 0.11 -8.88 10.64
CA TRP A 385 -0.59 -9.86 11.46
C TRP A 385 -1.55 -10.65 10.57
N LEU A 386 -1.26 -11.93 10.35
CA LEU A 386 -2.02 -12.83 9.48
C LEU A 386 -2.66 -13.92 10.35
N GLU A 387 -3.99 -14.03 10.39
CA GLU A 387 -4.65 -15.05 11.20
C GLU A 387 -5.84 -15.72 10.47
N ASN A 388 -6.09 -16.99 10.77
CA ASN A 388 -7.28 -17.72 10.33
C ASN A 388 -7.46 -17.77 8.79
N ALA A 389 -6.40 -18.15 8.06
CA ALA A 389 -6.51 -18.38 6.61
C ALA A 389 -6.96 -19.81 6.32
N LYS A 390 -7.90 -19.99 5.39
CA LYS A 390 -8.33 -21.33 4.92
C LYS A 390 -7.25 -22.07 4.13
N LYS A 391 -6.28 -21.34 3.57
CA LYS A 391 -5.09 -21.92 2.94
C LYS A 391 -3.82 -21.49 3.67
N TYR A 392 -3.00 -20.72 2.99
CA TYR A 392 -1.65 -20.38 3.41
C TYR A 392 -1.64 -18.99 4.04
N GLY A 393 -0.67 -18.71 4.90
CA GLY A 393 -0.41 -17.34 5.34
C GLY A 393 0.14 -16.54 4.17
N ILE A 394 1.26 -17.00 3.62
CA ILE A 394 1.91 -16.43 2.44
C ILE A 394 2.16 -17.54 1.42
N ASN A 395 1.69 -17.35 0.19
CA ASN A 395 1.91 -18.28 -0.92
C ASN A 395 2.53 -17.58 -2.12
N PHE A 396 3.67 -18.09 -2.57
CA PHE A 396 4.22 -17.81 -3.89
C PHE A 396 3.86 -18.98 -4.80
N SER A 397 3.16 -18.74 -5.91
CA SER A 397 2.90 -19.79 -6.90
C SER A 397 3.07 -19.34 -8.33
N ASP A 398 3.59 -20.25 -9.16
CA ASP A 398 3.41 -20.23 -10.60
C ASP A 398 2.59 -21.45 -11.09
N GLN A 399 1.87 -21.27 -12.18
CA GLN A 399 0.98 -22.28 -12.75
C GLN A 399 1.49 -22.91 -14.04
N GLN A 400 2.63 -22.47 -14.59
CA GLN A 400 3.25 -23.10 -15.76
C GLN A 400 4.78 -23.02 -15.66
N GLU A 401 5.44 -24.14 -15.94
CA GLU A 401 6.91 -24.31 -15.85
C GLU A 401 7.64 -23.61 -17.00
N THR A 402 7.53 -22.29 -17.12
CA THR A 402 8.29 -21.57 -18.16
C THR A 402 9.79 -21.53 -17.87
N GLN A 403 10.22 -21.88 -16.63
CA GLN A 403 11.61 -22.09 -16.21
C GLN A 403 12.60 -21.02 -16.69
N THR A 404 12.17 -19.76 -16.82
CA THR A 404 13.04 -18.71 -17.38
C THR A 404 13.09 -17.44 -16.52
N GLY A 405 12.14 -17.24 -15.60
CA GLY A 405 12.01 -16.06 -14.75
C GLY A 405 12.77 -16.11 -13.42
N ARG A 406 12.29 -15.29 -12.48
CA ARG A 406 12.86 -15.06 -11.16
C ARG A 406 11.80 -14.73 -10.11
N TYR A 407 12.06 -15.14 -8.88
CA TYR A 407 11.40 -14.58 -7.69
C TYR A 407 12.43 -14.08 -6.70
N ASP A 408 12.12 -12.96 -6.07
CA ASP A 408 12.92 -12.34 -5.03
C ASP A 408 11.99 -11.66 -4.03
N ALA A 409 12.07 -12.10 -2.78
CA ALA A 409 11.23 -11.57 -1.72
C ALA A 409 11.98 -11.51 -0.38
N LYS A 410 11.67 -10.49 0.40
CA LYS A 410 12.06 -10.34 1.79
C LYS A 410 10.82 -10.37 2.66
N VAL A 411 10.79 -11.31 3.60
CA VAL A 411 9.65 -11.58 4.47
C VAL A 411 10.12 -11.56 5.91
N TRP A 412 9.78 -10.53 6.68
CA TRP A 412 10.29 -10.40 8.05
C TRP A 412 9.33 -9.77 9.04
N ASN A 413 9.53 -10.08 10.33
CA ASN A 413 8.68 -9.58 11.42
C ASN A 413 7.19 -9.78 11.13
N ASN A 414 6.76 -10.86 10.49
CA ASN A 414 5.32 -11.15 10.38
C ASN A 414 4.91 -12.07 11.52
N VAL A 415 3.66 -11.93 11.94
CA VAL A 415 2.97 -12.87 12.83
C VAL A 415 1.97 -13.65 11.99
N ILE A 416 2.07 -14.98 11.99
CA ILE A 416 1.18 -15.86 11.23
C ILE A 416 0.57 -16.89 12.18
N ILE A 417 -0.75 -16.93 12.25
CA ILE A 417 -1.47 -17.76 13.22
C ILE A 417 -2.58 -18.54 12.52
N HIS A 418 -2.75 -19.80 12.91
CA HIS A 418 -3.96 -20.57 12.59
C HIS A 418 -4.32 -20.62 11.09
N THR A 419 -3.33 -20.88 10.24
CA THR A 419 -3.59 -21.23 8.84
C THR A 419 -3.98 -22.70 8.76
N GLU A 420 -4.96 -23.04 7.91
CA GLU A 420 -5.36 -24.45 7.73
C GLU A 420 -4.31 -25.25 6.96
N LEU A 421 -3.67 -24.63 5.96
CA LEU A 421 -2.54 -25.18 5.21
C LEU A 421 -1.23 -24.49 5.63
N PRO A 422 -0.05 -24.78 5.02
CA PRO A 422 1.22 -24.26 5.49
C PRO A 422 1.24 -22.73 5.58
N PRO A 423 1.72 -22.15 6.67
CA PRO A 423 1.81 -20.70 6.80
C PRO A 423 2.74 -20.06 5.78
N LEU A 424 3.74 -20.80 5.26
CA LEU A 424 4.50 -20.40 4.08
C LEU A 424 4.49 -21.51 3.01
N ARG A 425 4.12 -21.13 1.80
CA ARG A 425 4.23 -21.98 0.61
C ARG A 425 5.03 -21.31 -0.50
N ILE A 426 5.92 -22.07 -1.10
CA ILE A 426 6.76 -21.69 -2.23
C ILE A 426 6.54 -22.73 -3.34
N LYS A 427 5.67 -22.42 -4.29
CA LYS A 427 5.29 -23.30 -5.41
C LYS A 427 5.80 -22.72 -6.72
N SER A 428 7.10 -22.80 -6.93
CA SER A 428 7.82 -21.94 -7.86
C SER A 428 8.81 -22.72 -8.74
N SER A 429 8.54 -22.82 -10.04
CA SER A 429 9.37 -23.51 -11.06
C SER A 429 10.51 -22.71 -11.74
N GLN A 430 10.55 -21.39 -11.60
CA GLN A 430 11.57 -20.49 -12.13
C GLN A 430 12.98 -20.79 -11.56
N PRO A 431 14.03 -20.65 -12.40
CA PRO A 431 15.38 -21.10 -12.10
C PRO A 431 16.14 -20.18 -11.13
N GLN A 432 15.67 -18.95 -10.92
CA GLN A 432 16.27 -17.99 -10.01
C GLN A 432 15.31 -17.67 -8.87
N GLN A 433 15.68 -18.03 -7.64
CA GLN A 433 14.85 -17.80 -6.46
C GLN A 433 15.70 -17.24 -5.33
N GLU A 434 15.26 -16.16 -4.71
CA GLU A 434 15.88 -15.65 -3.50
C GLU A 434 14.81 -15.14 -2.52
N LEU A 435 14.34 -16.01 -1.66
CA LEU A 435 13.49 -15.65 -0.53
C LEU A 435 14.32 -15.48 0.74
N TRP A 436 14.16 -14.35 1.42
CA TRP A 436 14.55 -14.17 2.82
C TRP A 436 13.31 -14.30 3.69
N PHE A 437 13.30 -15.28 4.58
CA PHE A 437 12.23 -15.45 5.57
C PHE A 437 12.84 -15.36 6.96
N ALA A 438 12.75 -14.20 7.60
CA ALA A 438 13.51 -13.92 8.82
C ALA A 438 12.71 -13.25 9.93
N TYR A 439 12.96 -13.63 11.19
CA TYR A 439 12.29 -13.01 12.35
C TYR A 439 10.77 -13.04 12.29
N ASN A 440 10.17 -14.07 11.70
CA ASN A 440 8.73 -14.25 11.75
C ASN A 440 8.35 -15.09 12.97
N THR A 441 7.14 -14.89 13.48
CA THR A 441 6.55 -15.74 14.52
C THR A 441 5.35 -16.46 13.95
N LEU A 442 5.40 -17.79 13.96
CA LEU A 442 4.38 -18.67 13.43
C LEU A 442 3.83 -19.53 14.56
N TYR A 443 2.52 -19.51 14.76
CA TYR A 443 1.89 -20.21 15.87
C TYR A 443 0.60 -20.94 15.49
N ASN A 444 0.47 -22.19 15.92
CA ASN A 444 -0.76 -22.98 15.74
C ASN A 444 -1.23 -23.04 14.28
N CYS A 445 -0.29 -23.04 13.34
CA CYS A 445 -0.57 -23.12 11.91
C CYS A 445 -0.62 -24.58 11.44
N PHE A 446 -1.02 -24.76 10.18
CA PHE A 446 -1.22 -26.06 9.53
C PHE A 446 -2.20 -26.93 10.32
N THR A 447 -3.45 -26.45 10.42
CA THR A 447 -4.47 -27.09 11.27
C THR A 447 -5.24 -28.21 10.60
N ALA A 448 -5.03 -28.46 9.30
CA ALA A 448 -5.60 -29.61 8.60
C ALA A 448 -4.60 -30.31 7.67
N PHE A 449 -4.86 -31.59 7.42
CA PHE A 449 -4.07 -32.41 6.51
C PHE A 449 -4.14 -31.86 5.07
N SER A 450 -2.98 -31.68 4.43
CA SER A 450 -2.89 -31.06 3.11
C SER A 450 -2.82 -32.04 1.93
N GLY A 451 -2.93 -33.35 2.18
CA GLY A 451 -2.78 -34.40 1.16
C GLY A 451 -1.34 -34.88 0.97
N SER A 452 -0.37 -33.96 1.00
CA SER A 452 1.06 -34.25 0.91
C SER A 452 1.89 -33.06 1.42
N GLY A 453 3.08 -33.34 1.98
CA GLY A 453 4.03 -32.31 2.38
C GLY A 453 3.59 -31.50 3.59
N ASN A 454 3.38 -32.20 4.71
CA ASN A 454 2.88 -31.63 5.95
C ASN A 454 3.98 -30.84 6.68
N ALA A 455 4.13 -29.55 6.39
CA ALA A 455 5.12 -28.72 7.07
C ALA A 455 4.72 -27.25 7.20
N TYR A 456 5.34 -26.53 8.14
CA TYR A 456 5.15 -25.08 8.28
C TYR A 456 5.65 -24.29 7.05
N VAL A 457 6.75 -24.75 6.46
CA VAL A 457 7.24 -24.26 5.16
C VAL A 457 7.16 -25.38 4.15
N ARG A 458 6.48 -25.12 3.05
CA ARG A 458 6.30 -26.09 1.98
C ARG A 458 6.86 -25.58 0.66
N SER A 459 7.90 -26.23 0.16
CA SER A 459 8.51 -25.97 -1.14
C SER A 459 8.06 -27.03 -2.15
N GLU A 460 7.40 -26.61 -3.23
CA GLU A 460 6.71 -27.46 -4.20
C GLU A 460 7.03 -27.04 -5.65
N ALA A 461 8.24 -27.35 -6.14
CA ALA A 461 8.66 -27.21 -7.55
C ALA A 461 10.11 -27.69 -7.69
N LEU A 462 10.82 -27.35 -8.78
CA LEU A 462 12.26 -27.59 -9.03
C LEU A 462 13.14 -27.10 -7.88
N GLY A 463 13.16 -27.86 -6.80
CA GLY A 463 14.11 -27.69 -5.73
C GLY A 463 15.49 -28.08 -6.26
N SER A 464 16.49 -27.26 -5.95
CA SER A 464 17.93 -27.50 -6.18
C SER A 464 18.59 -27.06 -7.50
N GLY A 465 17.97 -26.17 -8.28
CA GLY A 465 18.71 -25.45 -9.32
C GLY A 465 19.81 -24.54 -8.73
N PRO A 466 20.97 -24.33 -9.38
CA PRO A 466 22.05 -23.47 -8.86
C PRO A 466 21.64 -22.00 -8.63
N GLY A 467 20.48 -21.57 -9.14
CA GLY A 467 19.90 -20.25 -8.91
C GLY A 467 18.89 -20.16 -7.77
N VAL A 468 18.57 -21.26 -7.06
CA VAL A 468 17.65 -21.28 -5.91
C VAL A 468 18.43 -21.03 -4.61
N ARG A 469 18.10 -19.94 -3.90
CA ARG A 469 18.82 -19.46 -2.70
C ARG A 469 17.86 -18.93 -1.63
N ASN A 470 16.86 -19.74 -1.26
CA ASN A 470 15.94 -19.41 -0.18
C ASN A 470 16.64 -19.54 1.18
N LYS A 471 16.39 -18.60 2.08
CA LYS A 471 17.12 -18.46 3.34
C LYS A 471 16.17 -18.16 4.50
N PHE A 472 16.35 -18.91 5.58
CA PHE A 472 15.49 -18.85 6.76
C PHE A 472 16.35 -18.52 7.99
N TYR A 473 15.99 -17.49 8.74
CA TYR A 473 16.77 -17.05 9.90
C TYR A 473 15.90 -16.57 11.06
N ASN A 474 16.23 -16.99 12.28
CA ASN A 474 15.69 -16.41 13.50
C ASN A 474 14.14 -16.39 13.52
N ASN A 475 13.47 -17.39 12.94
CA ASN A 475 12.01 -17.50 13.00
C ASN A 475 11.60 -18.37 14.20
N ILE A 476 10.44 -18.07 14.77
CA ILE A 476 9.76 -18.95 15.71
C ILE A 476 8.74 -19.78 14.93
N PHE A 477 8.87 -21.11 15.01
CA PHE A 477 7.87 -22.07 14.57
C PHE A 477 7.32 -22.78 15.81
N ALA A 478 6.13 -22.39 16.24
CA ALA A 478 5.53 -22.89 17.47
C ALA A 478 4.26 -23.71 17.15
N PHE A 479 4.34 -25.03 17.35
CA PHE A 479 3.19 -25.90 17.20
C PHE A 479 2.16 -25.59 18.29
N GLY A 480 0.91 -25.47 17.87
CA GLY A 480 -0.20 -25.18 18.76
C GLY A 480 -1.13 -26.38 18.93
N PRO A 481 -2.17 -26.26 19.77
CA PRO A 481 -3.10 -27.34 20.08
C PRO A 481 -3.90 -27.85 18.86
N SER A 482 -3.96 -27.07 17.78
CA SER A 482 -4.65 -27.41 16.54
C SER A 482 -3.69 -27.75 15.40
N THR A 483 -2.37 -27.61 15.58
CA THR A 483 -1.41 -28.02 14.55
C THR A 483 -1.55 -29.52 14.30
N TYR A 484 -1.65 -29.91 13.03
CA TYR A 484 -1.76 -31.31 12.63
C TYR A 484 -0.57 -32.12 13.17
N SER A 485 -0.82 -33.32 13.69
CA SER A 485 0.17 -34.05 14.49
C SER A 485 1.40 -34.50 13.70
N GLU A 486 1.29 -34.68 12.38
CA GLU A 486 2.40 -35.09 11.51
C GLU A 486 3.08 -33.89 10.82
N THR A 487 2.95 -32.70 11.41
CA THR A 487 3.55 -31.49 10.84
C THR A 487 5.04 -31.42 11.15
N GLU A 488 5.83 -31.26 10.10
CA GLU A 488 7.26 -30.98 10.19
C GLU A 488 7.51 -29.46 10.11
N TYR A 489 8.73 -29.03 10.40
CA TYR A 489 9.08 -27.62 10.23
C TYR A 489 9.16 -27.23 8.74
N MET A 490 9.73 -28.11 7.93
CA MET A 490 10.07 -27.86 6.54
C MET A 490 9.81 -29.12 5.72
N TYR A 491 9.14 -28.99 4.59
CA TYR A 491 8.97 -30.06 3.61
C TYR A 491 9.44 -29.55 2.25
N ASP A 492 10.40 -30.26 1.67
CA ASP A 492 11.04 -29.93 0.40
C ASP A 492 10.87 -31.10 -0.57
N LEU A 493 10.17 -30.86 -1.68
CA LEU A 493 10.07 -31.82 -2.77
C LEU A 493 11.32 -31.85 -3.68
N GLY A 494 12.35 -31.00 -3.44
CA GLY A 494 13.61 -31.02 -4.18
C GLY A 494 14.84 -30.55 -3.38
N SER A 495 15.74 -31.47 -3.08
CA SER A 495 16.92 -31.35 -2.20
C SER A 495 17.77 -30.05 -2.31
N GLY A 496 17.53 -29.01 -1.51
CA GLY A 496 18.47 -27.86 -1.55
C GLY A 496 18.33 -26.71 -0.55
N MET A 497 17.51 -26.79 0.49
CA MET A 497 17.46 -25.69 1.46
C MET A 497 18.68 -25.67 2.38
N GLY A 498 19.38 -24.54 2.46
CA GLY A 498 20.45 -24.30 3.43
C GLY A 498 19.87 -23.80 4.77
N TYR A 499 20.25 -24.44 5.89
CA TYR A 499 19.62 -24.27 7.20
C TYR A 499 20.51 -23.53 8.21
N VAL A 500 19.99 -22.48 8.87
CA VAL A 500 20.55 -21.92 10.11
C VAL A 500 19.43 -21.36 11.02
N GLY A 501 19.22 -21.97 12.19
CA GLY A 501 18.51 -21.36 13.32
C GLY A 501 16.98 -21.53 13.34
N ILE A 502 16.51 -22.70 13.78
CA ILE A 502 15.13 -22.94 14.25
C ILE A 502 15.19 -22.97 15.78
N THR A 503 14.32 -22.25 16.48
CA THR A 503 14.18 -22.37 17.94
C THR A 503 12.72 -22.48 18.29
N GLU A 504 12.39 -23.52 19.07
CA GLU A 504 11.07 -23.75 19.65
C GLU A 504 10.82 -22.71 20.74
N ALA A 505 9.68 -22.05 20.69
CA ALA A 505 9.22 -21.19 21.78
C ALA A 505 7.75 -21.49 22.09
N THR A 506 7.47 -21.79 23.35
CA THR A 506 6.12 -22.05 23.87
C THR A 506 5.68 -20.84 24.68
N SER A 507 4.83 -19.97 24.12
CA SER A 507 4.04 -19.03 24.93
C SER A 507 2.69 -18.74 24.27
N LEU A 508 1.65 -18.63 25.09
CA LEU A 508 0.25 -18.43 24.68
C LEU A 508 -0.08 -16.99 24.24
N ASN A 509 0.83 -16.04 24.45
CA ASN A 509 0.63 -14.62 24.12
C ASN A 509 1.59 -14.09 23.05
N LEU A 510 2.37 -14.96 22.39
CA LEU A 510 3.47 -14.61 21.46
C LEU A 510 4.59 -13.73 22.05
N ASP A 511 4.40 -13.17 23.24
CA ASP A 511 5.45 -12.51 24.02
C ASP A 511 6.56 -13.50 24.36
N ILE A 512 7.80 -13.08 24.12
CA ILE A 512 8.99 -13.83 24.52
C ILE A 512 9.11 -13.70 26.03
N LEU A 513 9.00 -14.82 26.75
CA LEU A 513 9.23 -14.83 28.20
C LEU A 513 10.70 -14.54 28.51
N SER A 514 10.97 -13.94 29.68
CA SER A 514 12.33 -13.60 30.12
C SER A 514 13.29 -14.79 30.20
N THR A 515 12.75 -16.00 30.34
CA THR A 515 13.47 -17.27 30.41
C THR A 515 13.53 -18.01 29.07
N SER A 516 12.98 -17.44 28.00
CA SER A 516 12.91 -18.09 26.70
C SER A 516 14.29 -18.23 26.06
N ALA A 517 14.54 -19.37 25.43
CA ALA A 517 15.72 -19.58 24.59
C ALA A 517 15.72 -18.67 23.35
N ALA A 518 14.61 -18.03 23.01
CA ALA A 518 14.57 -17.04 21.93
C ALA A 518 15.26 -15.72 22.31
N VAL A 519 15.42 -15.43 23.60
CA VAL A 519 16.05 -14.19 24.08
C VAL A 519 17.55 -14.22 23.77
N ASN A 520 18.08 -13.17 23.15
CA ASN A 520 19.49 -12.92 22.89
C ASN A 520 20.19 -13.99 22.01
N ASN A 521 19.44 -14.77 21.23
CA ASN A 521 19.98 -15.86 20.39
C ASN A 521 19.80 -15.66 18.88
N GLY A 522 19.28 -14.52 18.46
CA GLY A 522 19.19 -14.09 17.07
C GLY A 522 20.51 -13.54 16.54
N THR A 523 20.75 -13.71 15.24
CA THR A 523 21.89 -13.11 14.53
C THR A 523 21.67 -11.62 14.26
N LYS A 524 22.73 -10.80 14.14
CA LYS A 524 22.65 -9.33 13.90
C LYS A 524 22.44 -8.94 12.44
N ALA A 525 23.16 -9.64 11.56
CA ALA A 525 23.16 -9.42 10.13
C ALA A 525 22.89 -10.76 9.49
N LEU A 526 21.93 -10.78 8.56
CA LEU A 526 21.75 -11.93 7.71
C LEU A 526 22.93 -11.94 6.73
N PRO A 527 23.49 -13.11 6.37
CA PRO A 527 24.59 -13.19 5.41
C PRO A 527 24.28 -12.34 4.17
N ASN A 528 25.25 -11.64 3.56
CA ASN A 528 25.05 -10.79 2.37
C ASN A 528 24.35 -9.42 2.58
N GLY A 529 24.23 -8.91 3.80
CA GLY A 529 23.94 -7.48 4.04
C GLY A 529 22.47 -7.10 4.15
N PHE A 530 21.54 -8.07 4.25
CA PHE A 530 20.18 -7.79 4.70
C PHE A 530 20.18 -7.64 6.23
N VAL A 531 19.76 -6.47 6.72
CA VAL A 531 19.75 -6.10 8.13
C VAL A 531 18.32 -5.77 8.55
N VAL A 532 17.84 -6.44 9.60
CA VAL A 532 16.57 -6.14 10.26
C VAL A 532 16.92 -5.36 11.54
N THR A 533 16.64 -4.06 11.52
CA THR A 533 17.05 -3.14 12.59
C THR A 533 16.04 -3.03 13.73
N ASP A 534 14.83 -3.51 13.49
CA ASP A 534 13.69 -3.33 14.37
C ASP A 534 12.85 -4.61 14.49
N ASP A 535 12.02 -4.67 15.52
CA ASP A 535 11.09 -5.76 15.77
C ASP A 535 9.67 -5.44 15.27
N PHE A 536 8.70 -6.35 15.47
CA PHE A 536 7.29 -6.16 15.13
C PHE A 536 6.70 -4.87 15.70
N MET A 537 7.23 -4.45 16.86
CA MET A 537 6.82 -3.24 17.53
C MET A 537 7.62 -2.00 17.09
N ASN A 538 8.43 -2.15 16.03
CA ASN A 538 9.39 -1.17 15.50
C ASN A 538 10.33 -0.61 16.58
N ARG A 539 10.61 -1.40 17.61
CA ARG A 539 11.64 -1.12 18.62
C ARG A 539 12.98 -1.51 18.03
N VAL A 540 14.01 -0.70 18.29
CA VAL A 540 15.38 -1.04 17.89
C VAL A 540 15.75 -2.37 18.51
N ARG A 541 16.19 -3.32 17.67
CA ARG A 541 16.71 -4.59 18.16
C ARG A 541 18.08 -4.35 18.80
N THR A 542 18.23 -4.73 20.06
CA THR A 542 19.47 -4.54 20.82
C THR A 542 20.28 -5.81 20.82
N SER A 543 21.59 -5.73 20.56
CA SER A 543 22.44 -6.92 20.59
C SER A 543 22.64 -7.43 22.02
N PRO A 544 22.56 -8.75 22.26
CA PRO A 544 22.25 -9.82 21.30
C PRO A 544 20.76 -9.83 20.89
N PHE A 545 20.45 -10.11 19.62
CA PHE A 545 19.09 -9.98 19.06
C PHE A 545 18.19 -11.13 19.52
N ASP A 546 16.88 -10.93 19.51
CA ASP A 546 15.92 -12.01 19.80
C ASP A 546 15.47 -12.76 18.53
N ILE A 547 15.11 -14.03 18.70
CA ILE A 547 14.48 -14.86 17.67
C ILE A 547 12.99 -14.54 17.60
N GLY A 548 12.45 -14.48 16.38
CA GLY A 548 11.04 -14.20 16.13
C GLY A 548 10.74 -12.72 15.91
N ALA A 549 9.44 -12.42 15.76
CA ALA A 549 8.99 -11.10 15.38
C ALA A 549 9.18 -10.04 16.47
N PHE A 550 9.19 -10.42 17.74
CA PHE A 550 9.24 -9.50 18.87
C PHE A 550 10.62 -9.51 19.54
N GLU A 551 11.03 -8.36 20.09
CA GLU A 551 12.13 -8.29 21.06
C GLU A 551 11.57 -8.33 22.49
N TYR A 552 12.24 -9.03 23.38
CA TYR A 552 11.97 -9.06 24.80
C TYR A 552 12.37 -7.73 25.42
N VAL A 553 11.43 -7.10 26.11
CA VAL A 553 11.70 -5.92 26.92
C VAL A 553 11.45 -6.28 28.37
N SER A 554 12.50 -6.27 29.18
CA SER A 554 12.35 -6.49 30.62
C SER A 554 11.41 -5.43 31.20
N PRO A 555 10.47 -5.81 32.09
CA PRO A 555 9.58 -4.87 32.77
C PRO A 555 10.31 -3.73 33.50
N ASN A 556 11.59 -3.94 33.84
CA ASN A 556 12.43 -2.99 34.57
C ASN A 556 13.51 -2.31 33.70
N SER A 557 13.53 -2.53 32.38
CA SER A 557 14.50 -1.87 31.50
C SER A 557 14.15 -0.39 31.34
N PRO A 558 15.14 0.53 31.47
CA PRO A 558 14.97 1.90 31.01
C PRO A 558 14.59 1.91 29.52
N PRO A 559 13.81 2.90 29.05
CA PRO A 559 13.52 3.03 27.63
C PRO A 559 14.83 3.10 26.82
N PRO A 560 14.84 2.60 25.57
CA PRO A 560 16.01 2.71 24.71
C PRO A 560 16.44 4.17 24.59
N VAL A 561 17.67 4.47 24.99
CA VAL A 561 18.24 5.81 24.84
C VAL A 561 18.59 5.98 23.35
N THR A 562 17.69 6.58 22.59
CA THR A 562 18.08 7.15 21.30
C THR A 562 18.88 8.41 21.57
N SER A 563 20.18 8.41 21.27
CA SER A 563 20.99 9.62 21.31
C SER A 563 20.29 10.71 20.48
N PRO A 564 20.07 11.93 21.01
CA PRO A 564 19.50 13.00 20.22
C PRO A 564 20.41 13.27 19.03
N VAL A 565 19.84 13.22 17.82
CA VAL A 565 20.49 13.75 16.62
C VAL A 565 20.62 15.26 16.86
N VAL A 566 21.84 15.69 17.19
CA VAL A 566 22.17 17.10 17.32
C VAL A 566 21.96 17.74 15.96
N SER A 567 20.90 18.54 15.84
CA SER A 567 20.72 19.43 14.71
C SER A 567 21.93 20.38 14.65
N PRO A 568 22.54 20.63 13.47
CA PRO A 568 23.62 21.58 13.36
C PRO A 568 23.15 22.95 13.88
N LYS A 569 23.79 23.43 14.94
CA LYS A 569 23.58 24.78 15.47
C LYS A 569 23.90 25.78 14.34
N PRO A 570 23.02 26.74 14.03
CA PRO A 570 23.36 27.80 13.08
C PRO A 570 24.60 28.53 13.59
N GLY A 571 25.67 28.49 12.80
CA GLY A 571 26.93 29.16 13.13
C GLY A 571 26.69 30.66 13.30
N THR A 572 27.13 31.19 14.44
CA THR A 572 27.24 32.63 14.70
C THR A 572 28.24 33.23 13.72
N SER A 573 27.74 34.03 12.77
CA SER A 573 28.52 34.88 11.88
C SER A 573 29.31 35.93 12.68
N THR A 574 30.63 35.86 12.61
CA THR A 574 31.53 36.95 12.98
C THR A 574 31.86 37.79 11.74
N LYS A 575 31.53 39.09 11.87
CA LYS A 575 31.94 40.34 11.18
C LYS A 575 32.63 40.36 9.78
N PRO A 576 32.42 41.47 9.02
CA PRO A 576 32.65 41.56 7.58
C PRO A 576 34.10 41.90 7.21
N ILE A 577 34.54 41.40 6.06
CA ILE A 577 35.75 41.83 5.38
C ILE A 577 35.35 42.63 4.13
N SER A 578 36.00 43.79 4.03
CA SER A 578 35.88 44.86 3.06
C SER A 578 36.06 44.45 1.59
N SER A 579 35.23 45.07 0.75
CA SER A 579 35.36 45.18 -0.70
C SER A 579 36.68 45.79 -1.16
N PRO A 580 37.10 45.49 -2.40
CA PRO A 580 37.62 46.52 -3.29
C PRO A 580 36.79 46.60 -4.59
N THR A 581 36.36 47.82 -4.91
CA THR A 581 35.88 48.24 -6.24
C THR A 581 37.02 48.19 -7.25
N PRO A 582 36.75 47.97 -8.55
CA PRO A 582 36.91 49.10 -9.48
C PRO A 582 35.86 49.22 -10.60
N LYS A 583 35.45 50.51 -10.76
CA LYS A 583 34.96 51.34 -11.87
C LYS A 583 34.32 50.79 -13.18
N PRO A 584 33.47 51.62 -13.83
CA PRO A 584 32.55 51.24 -14.91
C PRO A 584 33.06 51.55 -16.32
N SER A 585 32.46 50.91 -17.33
CA SER A 585 32.46 51.42 -18.70
C SER A 585 31.08 51.43 -19.36
N THR A 586 30.87 52.56 -20.01
CA THR A 586 29.79 53.17 -20.80
C THR A 586 29.11 52.36 -21.94
N LYS A 587 27.78 52.61 -22.06
CA LYS A 587 26.94 52.89 -23.26
C LYS A 587 27.23 52.19 -24.61
N VAL A 588 26.17 51.63 -25.23
CA VAL A 588 25.53 52.05 -26.51
C VAL A 588 24.15 51.34 -26.67
N SER A 589 23.13 52.06 -27.16
CA SER A 589 21.83 51.57 -27.69
C SER A 589 21.70 52.05 -29.16
N PRO A 590 20.60 51.87 -29.92
CA PRO A 590 19.72 50.73 -30.23
C PRO A 590 19.57 50.52 -31.78
N LYS A 591 18.77 49.55 -32.26
CA LYS A 591 18.02 49.59 -33.56
C LYS A 591 17.09 48.36 -33.67
N THR A 592 15.78 48.54 -33.51
CA THR A 592 14.70 48.63 -34.55
C THR A 592 14.37 47.34 -35.32
N SER A 593 13.11 46.94 -35.12
CA SER A 593 12.13 46.03 -35.77
C SER A 593 12.04 46.10 -37.32
N PRO A 594 11.13 45.39 -38.08
CA PRO A 594 9.87 44.72 -37.71
C PRO A 594 9.38 43.46 -38.54
N LYS A 595 8.24 42.90 -38.08
CA LYS A 595 7.05 42.33 -38.79
C LYS A 595 7.22 41.40 -40.01
N THR A 596 6.45 40.29 -40.01
CA THR A 596 5.21 40.14 -40.83
C THR A 596 4.46 38.85 -40.49
N SER A 597 3.15 38.98 -40.25
CA SER A 597 2.13 37.95 -40.48
C SER A 597 1.63 38.02 -41.93
N PRO A 598 0.95 36.98 -42.41
CA PRO A 598 -0.35 37.26 -43.03
C PRO A 598 -1.46 36.25 -42.68
N LYS A 599 -2.68 36.79 -42.69
CA LYS A 599 -3.98 36.10 -42.69
C LYS A 599 -4.35 35.61 -44.10
N SER A 600 -5.08 34.50 -44.19
CA SER A 600 -6.20 34.28 -45.15
C SER A 600 -6.94 32.99 -44.75
N SER A 601 -8.13 33.03 -44.16
CA SER A 601 -9.46 32.97 -44.81
C SER A 601 -9.65 31.85 -45.86
N ARG A 602 -10.49 30.84 -45.55
CA ARG A 602 -11.58 30.32 -46.42
C ARG A 602 -12.42 29.25 -45.70
N ASN A 603 -13.72 29.51 -45.64
CA ASN A 603 -14.77 28.50 -45.43
C ASN A 603 -14.78 27.51 -46.60
N VAL A 604 -14.90 26.20 -46.33
CA VAL A 604 -15.65 25.24 -47.15
C VAL A 604 -16.17 24.12 -46.25
N ALA A 605 -17.49 24.01 -46.14
CA ALA A 605 -18.17 22.80 -45.67
C ALA A 605 -18.04 21.70 -46.74
N ARG A 606 -17.71 20.48 -46.35
CA ARG A 606 -18.05 19.27 -47.12
C ARG A 606 -18.21 18.07 -46.17
N ALA A 607 -19.43 17.57 -46.12
CA ALA A 607 -19.72 16.20 -45.74
C ALA A 607 -19.15 15.24 -46.80
N SER A 608 -18.65 14.08 -46.38
CA SER A 608 -18.58 12.90 -47.22
C SER A 608 -18.75 11.64 -46.37
N ALA A 609 -19.82 10.92 -46.65
CA ALA A 609 -20.03 9.53 -46.30
C ALA A 609 -19.08 8.60 -47.08
N GLY A 610 -18.85 7.40 -46.54
CA GLY A 610 -18.10 6.29 -47.16
C GLY A 610 -16.73 6.09 -46.49
N SER A 611 -16.34 4.92 -45.98
CA SER A 611 -16.58 3.59 -46.51
C SER A 611 -16.57 2.51 -45.41
N MET A 612 -17.66 1.74 -45.32
CA MET A 612 -17.70 0.42 -44.68
C MET A 612 -16.98 -0.59 -45.59
N THR A 613 -15.73 -0.96 -45.32
CA THR A 613 -15.11 -2.12 -46.01
C THR A 613 -13.97 -2.77 -45.23
N VAL A 614 -14.04 -2.82 -43.89
CA VAL A 614 -13.03 -3.55 -43.08
C VAL A 614 -13.66 -4.52 -42.07
N GLN A 615 -14.99 -4.56 -41.94
CA GLN A 615 -15.66 -5.32 -40.88
C GLN A 615 -16.18 -6.71 -41.27
N ILE A 616 -15.84 -7.23 -42.46
CA ILE A 616 -16.30 -8.56 -42.93
C ILE A 616 -15.22 -9.64 -42.82
N CYS A 617 -13.93 -9.29 -42.69
CA CYS A 617 -12.86 -10.30 -42.59
C CYS A 617 -12.72 -10.94 -41.20
N TYR A 618 -13.26 -10.34 -40.14
CA TYR A 618 -13.17 -10.91 -38.77
C TYR A 618 -14.33 -11.85 -38.40
N LEU A 619 -15.46 -11.80 -39.12
CA LEU A 619 -16.64 -12.62 -38.80
C LEU A 619 -16.53 -14.05 -39.38
N VAL A 620 -15.72 -14.26 -40.43
CA VAL A 620 -15.53 -15.58 -41.06
C VAL A 620 -14.51 -16.43 -40.31
N ALA A 621 -13.55 -15.82 -39.60
CA ALA A 621 -12.57 -16.55 -38.78
C ALA A 621 -13.18 -17.12 -37.48
N MET A 622 -14.16 -16.46 -36.87
CA MET A 622 -14.80 -16.94 -35.64
C MET A 622 -15.76 -18.13 -35.87
N ILE A 623 -16.37 -18.25 -37.06
CA ILE A 623 -17.29 -19.37 -37.36
C ILE A 623 -16.53 -20.68 -37.63
N ALA A 624 -15.26 -20.60 -38.08
CA ALA A 624 -14.44 -21.79 -38.33
C ALA A 624 -13.93 -22.47 -37.04
N THR A 625 -13.71 -21.73 -35.96
CA THR A 625 -13.20 -22.30 -34.69
C THR A 625 -14.31 -22.92 -33.85
N VAL A 626 -15.56 -22.46 -33.97
CA VAL A 626 -16.70 -23.00 -33.20
C VAL A 626 -17.21 -24.34 -33.76
N MET A 627 -16.95 -24.66 -35.04
CA MET A 627 -17.34 -25.95 -35.61
C MET A 627 -16.32 -27.08 -35.43
N HIS A 628 -15.12 -26.82 -34.88
CA HIS A 628 -14.13 -27.87 -34.58
C HIS A 628 -14.18 -28.38 -33.12
N CYS A 629 -15.03 -27.81 -32.27
CA CYS A 629 -15.23 -28.26 -30.88
C CYS A 629 -16.54 -29.05 -30.67
N LEU A 630 -17.28 -29.37 -31.73
CA LEU A 630 -18.52 -30.17 -31.67
C LEU A 630 -18.38 -31.56 -32.32
N ALA A 631 -17.17 -31.98 -32.64
CA ALA A 631 -16.89 -33.32 -33.13
C ALA A 631 -15.50 -33.79 -32.66
N LEU A 632 -15.31 -33.91 -31.35
CA LEU A 632 -14.34 -34.80 -30.69
C LEU A 632 -14.86 -35.12 -29.27
#